data_AF-A0A4Q3BZQ1-F1
#
_entry.id   AF-A0A4Q3BZQ1-F1
#
_cell.length_a   1.000
_cell.length_b   1.000
_cell.length_c   1.000
_cell.angle_alpha   90.00
_cell.angle_beta   90.00
_cell.angle_gamma   90.00
#
_symmetry.space_group_name_H-M   'P 1'
#
loop_
_entity.id
_entity.type
_entity.pdbx_description
1 polymer ?
#
loop_
_entity_poly.entity_id
_entity_poly.type
_entity_poly.pdbx_seq_one_letter_code
_entity_poly.pdbx_strand_id
1 'polypeptide(L)'
;VGRPNSYIFRPGDTIMSLLNLGGGPVPDRADLRRAVLRRQNSSELIPIDLYAMLYRGDISQNYELRDGDTLNIPEANRLLVLVQGKIARPGVYPYKEPMTLADAISSAGGEFPGRSRLSRTLVIRERAGQPGQYQYIKADYVRFIRKGDQTQNILLQPGDLIFVPETNTPDVAQINGLVNTAFILNTFGSSLFGLNLFRR
;
A
#
# COMPACT_ATOMS: atom_id res chain seq x y z
N VAL A 1 3.43 -15.34 6.06
CA VAL A 1 2.98 -16.74 5.84
C VAL A 1 1.87 -17.09 6.81
N GLY A 2 1.13 -18.17 6.58
CA GLY A 2 0.01 -18.59 7.44
C GLY A 2 0.43 -18.94 8.87
N ARG A 3 1.67 -19.40 9.08
CA ARG A 3 2.26 -19.77 10.37
C ARG A 3 3.74 -19.37 10.40
N PRO A 4 4.10 -18.15 10.84
CA PRO A 4 5.51 -17.77 10.98
C PRO A 4 6.14 -18.50 12.17
N ASN A 5 7.19 -19.29 11.94
CA ASN A 5 7.96 -19.96 12.99
C ASN A 5 9.29 -20.50 12.43
N SER A 6 10.12 -21.07 13.30
CA SER A 6 11.25 -21.93 12.92
C SER A 6 10.74 -23.31 12.52
N TYR A 7 11.30 -23.85 11.44
CA TYR A 7 10.94 -25.16 10.89
C TYR A 7 12.18 -26.02 10.71
N ILE A 8 12.07 -27.29 11.10
CA ILE A 8 13.10 -28.29 10.82
C ILE A 8 12.88 -28.77 9.38
N PHE A 9 13.93 -28.73 8.57
CA PHE A 9 13.92 -29.21 7.19
C PHE A 9 15.03 -30.26 7.00
N ARG A 10 14.94 -31.00 5.90
CA ARG A 10 15.89 -32.06 5.52
C ARG A 10 16.85 -31.56 4.45
N PRO A 11 18.03 -32.18 4.29
CA PRO A 11 18.87 -31.96 3.12
C PRO A 11 18.05 -32.15 1.83
N GLY A 12 18.15 -31.21 0.89
CA GLY A 12 17.32 -31.15 -0.32
C GLY A 12 16.02 -30.34 -0.20
N ASP A 13 15.63 -29.86 0.99
CA ASP A 13 14.47 -28.98 1.11
C ASP A 13 14.74 -27.58 0.55
N THR A 14 13.71 -26.99 -0.05
CA THR A 14 13.78 -25.71 -0.75
C THR A 14 12.90 -24.64 -0.10
N ILE A 15 13.01 -23.40 -0.59
CA ILE A 15 12.11 -22.29 -0.21
C ILE A 15 10.63 -22.70 -0.31
N MET A 16 10.25 -23.46 -1.35
CA MET A 16 8.88 -23.97 -1.49
C MET A 16 8.50 -24.97 -0.39
N SER A 17 9.41 -25.88 0.01
CA SER A 17 9.18 -26.79 1.15
C SER A 17 8.89 -25.98 2.42
N LEU A 18 9.72 -24.97 2.71
CA LEU A 18 9.57 -24.11 3.87
C LEU A 18 8.29 -23.28 3.85
N LEU A 19 7.90 -22.75 2.68
CA LEU A 19 6.62 -22.05 2.52
C LEU A 19 5.43 -22.95 2.82
N ASN A 20 5.46 -24.19 2.33
CA ASN A 20 4.40 -25.17 2.59
C ASN A 20 4.30 -25.52 4.08
N LEU A 21 5.44 -25.75 4.74
CA LEU A 21 5.50 -25.97 6.19
C LEU A 21 4.97 -24.75 6.97
N GLY A 22 5.29 -23.55 6.50
CA GLY A 22 4.82 -22.27 7.02
C GLY A 22 3.34 -21.97 6.76
N GLY A 23 2.56 -22.91 6.23
CA GLY A 23 1.13 -22.73 5.92
C GLY A 23 0.87 -21.85 4.70
N GLY A 24 1.86 -21.72 3.81
CA GLY A 24 1.76 -20.98 2.56
C GLY A 24 1.87 -19.45 2.70
N PRO A 25 2.01 -18.75 1.56
CA PRO A 25 1.86 -17.30 1.50
C PRO A 25 0.43 -16.88 1.89
N VAL A 26 0.29 -15.68 2.42
CA VAL A 26 -1.03 -15.04 2.63
C VAL A 26 -1.08 -13.86 1.67
N PRO A 27 -1.58 -14.05 0.43
CA PRO A 27 -1.40 -13.08 -0.67
C PRO A 27 -1.91 -11.67 -0.32
N ASP A 28 -2.98 -11.58 0.48
CA ASP A 28 -3.59 -10.30 0.89
C ASP A 28 -2.83 -9.55 2.01
N ARG A 29 -1.76 -10.15 2.53
CA ARG A 29 -0.97 -9.63 3.67
C ARG A 29 0.54 -9.70 3.44
N ALA A 30 1.02 -10.25 2.34
CA ALA A 30 2.45 -10.47 2.10
C ALA A 30 2.88 -9.88 0.76
N ASP A 31 3.98 -9.13 0.73
CA ASP A 31 4.60 -8.67 -0.51
C ASP A 31 5.49 -9.79 -1.06
N LEU A 32 4.90 -10.61 -1.93
CA LEU A 32 5.56 -11.79 -2.48
C LEU A 32 6.70 -11.46 -3.44
N ARG A 33 6.82 -10.22 -3.92
CA ARG A 33 7.90 -9.81 -4.85
C ARG A 33 9.14 -9.28 -4.14
N ARG A 34 9.04 -9.01 -2.83
CA ARG A 34 10.10 -8.41 -2.02
C ARG A 34 10.57 -9.32 -0.90
N ALA A 35 10.33 -10.63 -1.03
CA ALA A 35 10.89 -11.58 -0.08
C ALA A 35 12.41 -11.60 -0.17
N VAL A 36 13.08 -11.89 0.94
CA VAL A 36 14.52 -12.00 1.01
C VAL A 36 14.91 -13.26 1.76
N LEU A 37 15.84 -14.02 1.20
CA LEU A 37 16.53 -15.09 1.89
C LEU A 37 17.84 -14.54 2.47
N ARG A 38 18.04 -14.74 3.77
CA ARG A 38 19.30 -14.44 4.47
C ARG A 38 19.93 -15.74 4.92
N ARG A 39 21.18 -15.97 4.51
CA ARG A 39 21.96 -17.13 4.95
C ARG A 39 22.53 -16.89 6.35
N GLN A 40 22.70 -17.97 7.12
CA GLN A 40 23.36 -17.89 8.43
C GLN A 40 24.77 -17.29 8.29
N ASN A 41 25.13 -16.37 9.20
CA ASN A 41 26.43 -15.67 9.22
C ASN A 41 26.76 -14.83 7.97
N SER A 42 25.77 -14.55 7.10
CA SER A 42 25.92 -13.61 5.98
C SER A 42 25.08 -12.36 6.20
N SER A 43 25.63 -11.20 5.85
CA SER A 43 24.90 -9.95 5.73
C SER A 43 24.24 -9.78 4.35
N GLU A 44 24.51 -10.69 3.42
CA GLU A 44 23.91 -10.70 2.08
C GLU A 44 22.42 -11.02 2.16
N LEU A 45 21.61 -10.19 1.48
CA LEU A 45 20.19 -10.41 1.28
C LEU A 45 19.99 -10.88 -0.15
N ILE A 46 19.52 -12.12 -0.31
CA ILE A 46 19.23 -12.70 -1.62
C ILE A 46 17.76 -12.39 -1.93
N PRO A 47 17.45 -11.54 -2.93
CA PRO A 47 16.06 -11.23 -3.28
C PRO A 47 15.37 -12.46 -3.87
N ILE A 48 14.13 -12.71 -3.43
CA ILE A 48 13.30 -13.83 -3.87
C ILE A 48 11.96 -13.27 -4.36
N ASP A 49 11.62 -13.55 -5.62
CA ASP A 49 10.31 -13.30 -6.20
C ASP A 49 9.41 -14.54 -6.04
N LEU A 50 8.76 -14.62 -4.88
CA LEU A 50 7.80 -15.69 -4.60
C LEU A 50 6.57 -15.59 -5.50
N TYR A 51 6.23 -14.41 -6.02
CA TYR A 51 5.11 -14.27 -6.96
C TYR A 51 5.41 -15.02 -8.27
N ALA A 52 6.62 -14.85 -8.80
CA ALA A 52 7.06 -15.58 -9.99
C ALA A 52 7.05 -17.11 -9.77
N MET A 53 7.55 -17.58 -8.62
CA MET A 53 7.55 -19.01 -8.27
C MET A 53 6.13 -19.58 -8.15
N LEU A 54 5.25 -18.91 -7.41
CA LEU A 54 3.94 -19.44 -7.05
C LEU A 54 2.89 -19.29 -8.16
N TYR A 55 2.94 -18.21 -8.93
CA TYR A 55 1.89 -17.87 -9.91
C TYR A 55 2.34 -17.98 -11.35
N ARG A 56 3.65 -17.86 -11.63
CA ARG A 56 4.19 -18.00 -12.99
C ARG A 56 4.93 -19.31 -13.20
N GLY A 57 5.17 -20.07 -12.14
CA GLY A 57 5.92 -21.34 -12.20
C GLY A 57 7.42 -21.17 -12.44
N ASP A 58 7.96 -19.96 -12.26
CA ASP A 58 9.39 -19.69 -12.40
C ASP A 58 10.13 -20.13 -11.14
N ILE A 59 10.74 -21.32 -11.18
CA ILE A 59 11.47 -21.92 -10.05
C ILE A 59 12.97 -21.54 -10.01
N SER A 60 13.42 -20.59 -10.83
CA SER A 60 14.85 -20.20 -10.91
C SER A 60 15.43 -19.70 -9.58
N GLN A 61 14.57 -19.20 -8.69
CA GLN A 61 14.94 -18.71 -7.36
C GLN A 61 14.54 -19.66 -6.23
N ASN A 62 14.15 -20.91 -6.53
CA ASN A 62 13.79 -21.90 -5.51
C ASN A 62 15.04 -22.54 -4.88
N TYR A 63 15.82 -21.76 -4.16
CA TYR A 63 17.07 -22.22 -3.54
C TYR A 63 16.85 -23.34 -2.53
N GLU A 64 17.81 -24.27 -2.47
CA GLU A 64 17.96 -25.20 -1.37
C GLU A 64 18.33 -24.45 -0.08
N LEU A 65 17.72 -24.86 1.02
CA LEU A 65 17.88 -24.25 2.33
C LEU A 65 19.13 -24.80 3.03
N ARG A 66 19.79 -23.93 3.78
CA ARG A 66 20.93 -24.26 4.64
C ARG A 66 20.55 -23.98 6.08
N ASP A 67 21.25 -24.66 7.00
CA ASP A 67 21.00 -24.46 8.42
C ASP A 67 21.13 -22.98 8.78
N GLY A 68 20.23 -22.52 9.66
CA GLY A 68 20.14 -21.12 10.08
C GLY A 68 19.64 -20.11 9.03
N ASP A 69 19.20 -20.56 7.84
CA ASP A 69 18.58 -19.67 6.86
C ASP A 69 17.30 -19.02 7.39
N THR A 70 17.08 -17.77 7.01
CA THR A 70 15.86 -17.04 7.30
C THR A 70 15.23 -16.54 6.01
N LEU A 71 14.01 -16.98 5.71
CA LEU A 71 13.19 -16.39 4.67
C LEU A 71 12.30 -15.30 5.29
N ASN A 72 12.63 -14.03 5.02
CA ASN A 72 11.79 -12.92 5.41
C ASN A 72 10.85 -12.57 4.25
N ILE A 73 9.56 -12.61 4.51
CA ILE A 73 8.54 -12.17 3.56
C ILE A 73 7.93 -10.95 4.22
N PRO A 74 8.25 -9.74 3.75
CA PRO A 74 7.69 -8.54 4.32
C PRO A 74 6.17 -8.63 4.21
N GLU A 75 5.49 -8.05 5.19
CA GLU A 75 4.07 -7.80 4.98
C GLU A 75 3.93 -7.03 3.67
N ALA A 76 2.84 -7.29 2.96
CA ALA A 76 2.37 -6.29 2.03
C ALA A 76 2.11 -5.10 2.95
N ASN A 77 3.07 -4.18 3.05
CA ASN A 77 2.79 -2.79 3.35
C ASN A 77 1.69 -2.53 2.36
N ARG A 78 0.43 -2.62 2.83
CA ARG A 78 -0.69 -2.35 1.95
C ARG A 78 -0.33 -0.97 1.47
N LEU A 79 -0.04 -0.88 0.19
CA LEU A 79 0.13 0.42 -0.41
C LEU A 79 -1.24 1.02 -0.16
N LEU A 80 -1.32 2.08 0.63
CA LEU A 80 -2.60 2.67 1.01
C LEU A 80 -2.68 4.02 0.36
N VAL A 81 -3.89 4.40 -0.01
CA VAL A 81 -4.21 5.79 -0.29
C VAL A 81 -5.20 6.27 0.75
N LEU A 82 -5.03 7.49 1.23
CA LEU A 82 -5.94 8.09 2.20
C LEU A 82 -6.89 9.01 1.46
N VAL A 83 -8.20 8.76 1.54
CA VAL A 83 -9.22 9.65 0.96
C VAL A 83 -9.91 10.40 2.09
N GLN A 84 -9.86 11.73 2.06
CA GLN A 84 -10.33 12.61 3.11
C GLN A 84 -11.10 13.81 2.58
N GLY A 85 -11.74 14.52 3.51
CA GLY A 85 -12.56 15.69 3.23
C GLY A 85 -14.00 15.34 2.89
N LYS A 86 -14.62 16.11 2.00
CA LYS A 86 -16.05 16.01 1.68
C LYS A 86 -16.29 14.96 0.61
N ILE A 87 -16.22 13.71 1.01
CA ILE A 87 -16.47 12.51 0.20
C ILE A 87 -17.49 11.62 0.94
N ALA A 88 -18.15 10.68 0.25
CA ALA A 88 -19.17 9.85 0.87
C ALA A 88 -18.64 9.00 2.05
N ARG A 89 -17.47 8.36 1.87
CA ARG A 89 -16.82 7.53 2.89
C ARG A 89 -15.34 7.91 3.03
N PRO A 90 -14.98 8.88 3.87
CA PRO A 90 -13.57 9.18 4.17
C PRO A 90 -12.90 7.98 4.84
N GLY A 91 -11.64 7.70 4.50
CA GLY A 91 -10.93 6.57 5.07
C GLY A 91 -9.68 6.15 4.29
N VAL A 92 -9.09 5.05 4.75
CA VAL A 92 -7.90 4.46 4.15
C VAL A 92 -8.32 3.34 3.20
N TYR A 93 -7.79 3.36 1.98
CA TYR A 93 -8.15 2.42 0.91
C TYR A 93 -6.91 1.66 0.43
N PRO A 94 -7.04 0.34 0.17
CA PRO A 94 -5.97 -0.43 -0.46
C PRO A 94 -5.66 0.10 -1.86
N TYR A 95 -4.40 0.46 -2.09
CA TYR A 95 -3.85 0.77 -3.40
C TYR A 95 -3.63 -0.54 -4.15
N LYS A 96 -4.22 -0.62 -5.35
CA LYS A 96 -4.05 -1.75 -6.27
C LYS A 96 -3.49 -1.19 -7.56
N GLU A 97 -2.24 -1.52 -7.88
CA GLU A 97 -1.61 -0.97 -9.07
C GLU A 97 -2.18 -1.61 -10.36
N PRO A 98 -2.52 -0.82 -11.39
CA PRO A 98 -2.58 0.65 -11.42
C PRO A 98 -3.84 1.18 -10.73
N MET A 99 -3.71 2.29 -9.98
CA MET A 99 -4.83 2.98 -9.34
C MET A 99 -4.85 4.45 -9.73
N THR A 100 -6.01 4.96 -10.11
CA THR A 100 -6.22 6.37 -10.47
C THR A 100 -7.04 7.13 -9.43
N LEU A 101 -7.08 8.46 -9.56
CA LEU A 101 -7.92 9.32 -8.73
C LEU A 101 -9.40 8.90 -8.79
N ALA A 102 -9.88 8.52 -9.98
CA ALA A 102 -11.24 8.02 -10.16
C ALA A 102 -11.50 6.73 -9.38
N ASP A 103 -10.54 5.79 -9.36
CA ASP A 103 -10.68 4.54 -8.63
C ASP A 103 -10.76 4.77 -7.12
N ALA A 104 -9.95 5.71 -6.61
CA ALA A 104 -9.97 6.09 -5.19
C ALA A 104 -11.29 6.77 -4.80
N ILE A 105 -11.74 7.74 -5.58
CA ILE A 105 -13.01 8.45 -5.35
C ILE A 105 -14.18 7.47 -5.44
N SER A 106 -14.18 6.56 -6.40
CA SER A 106 -15.22 5.53 -6.56
C SER A 106 -15.23 4.54 -5.39
N SER A 107 -14.05 4.10 -4.95
CA SER A 107 -13.91 3.24 -3.76
C SER A 107 -14.47 3.94 -2.51
N ALA A 108 -14.24 5.25 -2.39
CA ALA A 108 -14.78 6.09 -1.34
C ALA A 108 -16.29 6.40 -1.46
N GLY A 109 -16.99 5.82 -2.45
CA GLY A 109 -18.42 5.99 -2.65
C GLY A 109 -18.80 7.27 -3.39
N GLY A 110 -17.85 7.95 -4.01
CA GLY A 110 -18.10 9.16 -4.78
C GLY A 110 -18.43 10.37 -3.91
N GLU A 111 -19.15 11.31 -4.50
CA GLU A 111 -19.40 12.62 -3.89
C GLU A 111 -20.26 12.55 -2.64
N PHE A 112 -20.01 13.46 -1.71
CA PHE A 112 -20.96 13.77 -0.65
C PHE A 112 -21.95 14.82 -1.19
N PRO A 113 -23.25 14.48 -1.36
CA PRO A 113 -24.19 15.32 -2.07
C PRO A 113 -24.25 16.77 -1.56
N GLY A 114 -24.24 17.72 -2.50
CA GLY A 114 -24.46 19.15 -2.25
C GLY A 114 -23.32 19.91 -1.55
N ARG A 115 -22.20 19.25 -1.21
CA ARG A 115 -21.10 19.89 -0.47
C ARG A 115 -19.70 19.58 -1.00
N SER A 116 -19.51 18.55 -1.82
CA SER A 116 -18.20 18.24 -2.41
C SER A 116 -17.78 19.24 -3.48
N ARG A 117 -16.53 19.70 -3.43
CA ARG A 117 -15.90 20.50 -4.50
C ARG A 117 -14.87 19.66 -5.26
N LEU A 118 -15.38 18.65 -5.97
CA LEU A 118 -14.58 17.73 -6.78
C LEU A 118 -13.73 18.42 -7.86
N SER A 119 -14.10 19.62 -8.30
CA SER A 119 -13.29 20.43 -9.23
C SER A 119 -12.02 21.03 -8.59
N ARG A 120 -11.87 20.88 -7.27
CA ARG A 120 -10.76 21.41 -6.47
C ARG A 120 -10.06 20.30 -5.69
N THR A 121 -10.17 19.06 -6.13
CA THR A 121 -9.51 17.91 -5.50
C THR A 121 -8.00 18.10 -5.50
N LEU A 122 -7.36 17.71 -4.41
CA LEU A 122 -5.91 17.74 -4.25
C LEU A 122 -5.40 16.33 -4.01
N VAL A 123 -4.39 15.93 -4.77
CA VAL A 123 -3.55 14.79 -4.45
C VAL A 123 -2.28 15.33 -3.80
N ILE A 124 -2.04 14.92 -2.56
CA ILE A 124 -0.88 15.31 -1.78
C ILE A 124 0.04 14.10 -1.73
N ARG A 125 1.25 14.31 -2.24
CA ARG A 125 2.24 13.27 -2.46
C ARG A 125 3.55 13.65 -1.81
N GLU A 126 4.15 12.74 -1.07
CA GLU A 126 5.50 12.95 -0.55
C GLU A 126 6.52 12.86 -1.69
N ARG A 127 7.48 13.78 -1.72
CA ARG A 127 8.55 13.78 -2.73
C ARG A 127 9.53 12.66 -2.44
N ALA A 128 9.77 11.82 -3.44
CA ALA A 128 10.74 10.74 -3.35
C ALA A 128 12.12 11.27 -2.91
N GLY A 129 12.69 10.68 -1.86
CA GLY A 129 13.99 11.05 -1.31
C GLY A 129 14.00 12.35 -0.48
N GLN A 130 12.85 13.00 -0.25
CA GLN A 130 12.74 14.21 0.58
C GLN A 130 11.61 14.05 1.62
N PRO A 131 11.83 13.28 2.69
CA PRO A 131 10.81 13.04 3.70
C PRO A 131 10.24 14.34 4.29
N GLY A 132 8.91 14.40 4.41
CA GLY A 132 8.21 15.59 4.90
C GLY A 132 8.08 16.75 3.91
N GLN A 133 8.61 16.62 2.68
CA GLN A 133 8.34 17.57 1.60
C GLN A 133 7.23 17.04 0.69
N TYR A 134 6.17 17.83 0.54
CA TYR A 134 4.98 17.43 -0.19
C TYR A 134 4.79 18.18 -1.50
N GLN A 135 4.37 17.44 -2.53
CA GLN A 135 3.85 17.96 -3.77
C GLN A 135 2.32 17.98 -3.71
N TYR A 136 1.74 19.11 -4.09
CA TYR A 136 0.29 19.30 -4.20
C TYR A 136 -0.11 19.29 -5.67
N ILE A 137 -0.76 18.20 -6.10
CA ILE A 137 -1.22 18.00 -7.46
C ILE A 137 -2.71 18.36 -7.49
N LYS A 138 -3.07 19.41 -8.21
CA LYS A 138 -4.46 19.84 -8.37
C LYS A 138 -5.14 19.01 -9.45
N ALA A 139 -6.35 18.53 -9.17
CA ALA A 139 -7.17 17.80 -10.12
C ALA A 139 -8.60 18.35 -10.15
N ASP A 140 -9.08 18.67 -11.34
CA ASP A 140 -10.49 19.01 -11.59
C ASP A 140 -11.25 17.74 -11.99
N TYR A 141 -11.71 16.99 -10.99
CA TYR A 141 -12.41 15.73 -11.21
C TYR A 141 -13.77 15.92 -11.92
N VAL A 142 -14.34 17.13 -11.88
CA VAL A 142 -15.55 17.47 -12.64
C VAL A 142 -15.24 17.56 -14.14
N ARG A 143 -14.09 18.13 -14.52
CA ARG A 143 -13.63 18.11 -15.92
C ARG A 143 -13.38 16.69 -16.42
N PHE A 144 -12.81 15.82 -15.59
CA PHE A 144 -12.67 14.39 -15.94
C PHE A 144 -14.03 13.76 -16.26
N ILE A 145 -14.99 13.79 -15.32
CA ILE A 145 -16.28 13.12 -15.49
C ILE A 145 -17.10 13.73 -16.63
N ARG A 146 -17.19 15.07 -16.71
CA ARG A 146 -18.11 15.75 -17.63
C ARG A 146 -17.54 16.00 -19.02
N LYS A 147 -16.21 16.17 -19.12
CA LYS A 147 -15.54 16.50 -20.39
C LYS A 147 -14.61 15.39 -20.89
N GLY A 148 -14.46 14.30 -20.15
CA GLY A 148 -13.57 13.21 -20.51
C GLY A 148 -12.08 13.59 -20.46
N ASP A 149 -11.72 14.67 -19.78
CA ASP A 149 -10.34 15.16 -19.70
C ASP A 149 -9.47 14.22 -18.84
N GLN A 150 -8.79 13.29 -19.51
CA GLN A 150 -7.95 12.27 -18.86
C GLN A 150 -6.76 12.88 -18.09
N THR A 151 -6.35 14.11 -18.40
CA THR A 151 -5.25 14.78 -17.68
C THR A 151 -5.59 15.07 -16.21
N GLN A 152 -6.88 15.05 -15.87
CA GLN A 152 -7.37 15.26 -14.52
C GLN A 152 -7.50 13.95 -13.73
N ASN A 153 -7.35 12.78 -14.37
CA ASN A 153 -7.40 11.48 -13.70
C ASN A 153 -5.98 11.03 -13.32
N ILE A 154 -5.48 11.59 -12.23
CA ILE A 154 -4.10 11.38 -11.77
C ILE A 154 -3.84 9.91 -11.46
N LEU A 155 -2.74 9.36 -11.99
CA LEU A 155 -2.21 8.07 -11.56
C LEU A 155 -1.65 8.22 -10.14
N LEU A 156 -2.25 7.49 -9.21
CA LEU A 156 -1.90 7.56 -7.80
C LEU A 156 -0.62 6.78 -7.52
N GLN A 157 -0.01 7.10 -6.39
CA GLN A 157 1.11 6.38 -5.83
C GLN A 157 0.75 5.88 -4.42
N PRO A 158 1.42 4.82 -3.96
CA PRO A 158 1.33 4.41 -2.57
C PRO A 158 1.63 5.57 -1.62
N GLY A 159 0.78 5.77 -0.62
CA GLY A 159 0.91 6.83 0.36
C GLY A 159 0.26 8.16 -0.04
N ASP A 160 -0.30 8.29 -1.26
CA ASP A 160 -1.01 9.50 -1.67
C ASP A 160 -2.20 9.80 -0.74
N LEU A 161 -2.37 11.09 -0.40
CA LEU A 161 -3.54 11.62 0.28
C LEU A 161 -4.40 12.37 -0.74
N ILE A 162 -5.64 11.92 -0.92
CA ILE A 162 -6.65 12.54 -1.75
C ILE A 162 -7.56 13.36 -0.84
N PHE A 163 -7.53 14.68 -1.02
CA PHE A 163 -8.37 15.61 -0.28
C PHE A 163 -9.43 16.22 -1.18
N VAL A 164 -10.69 16.02 -0.82
CA VAL A 164 -11.84 16.66 -1.48
C VAL A 164 -12.33 17.82 -0.61
N PRO A 165 -12.21 19.08 -1.04
CA PRO A 165 -12.64 20.21 -0.21
C PRO A 165 -14.16 20.39 -0.20
N GLU A 166 -14.66 21.11 0.81
CA GLU A 166 -16.06 21.56 0.92
C GLU A 166 -16.29 22.92 0.23
N THR A 167 -15.23 23.73 0.08
CA THR A 167 -15.29 25.08 -0.50
C THR A 167 -14.34 25.23 -1.70
N ASN A 168 -14.55 26.28 -2.50
CA ASN A 168 -13.68 26.56 -3.66
C ASN A 168 -12.29 27.07 -3.27
N THR A 169 -12.12 27.49 -2.01
CA THR A 169 -10.88 27.96 -1.40
C THR A 169 -10.57 27.06 -0.21
N PRO A 170 -9.91 25.90 -0.44
CA PRO A 170 -9.58 24.96 0.62
C PRO A 170 -8.71 25.63 1.68
N ASP A 171 -9.02 25.37 2.96
CA ASP A 171 -8.20 25.84 4.06
C ASP A 171 -6.88 25.05 4.10
N VAL A 172 -5.79 25.73 3.75
CA VAL A 172 -4.44 25.15 3.69
C VAL A 172 -3.97 24.69 5.08
N ALA A 173 -4.43 25.33 6.16
CA ALA A 173 -4.08 24.91 7.52
C ALA A 173 -4.73 23.57 7.88
N GLN A 174 -5.99 23.34 7.47
CA GLN A 174 -6.66 22.05 7.64
C GLN A 174 -5.95 20.94 6.85
N ILE A 175 -5.53 21.25 5.63
CA ILE A 175 -4.80 20.30 4.78
C ILE A 175 -3.45 19.94 5.42
N ASN A 176 -2.68 20.92 5.89
CA ASN A 176 -1.39 20.68 6.54
C ASN A 176 -1.54 19.87 7.85
N GLY A 177 -2.60 20.12 8.63
CA GLY A 177 -2.92 19.33 9.81
C GLY A 177 -3.22 17.87 9.47
N LEU A 178 -4.03 17.63 8.44
CA LEU A 178 -4.37 16.28 7.96
C LEU A 178 -3.16 15.53 7.43
N VAL A 179 -2.28 16.20 6.70
CA VAL A 179 -1.01 15.65 6.22
C VAL A 179 -0.20 15.14 7.42
N ASN A 180 0.05 15.97 8.42
CA ASN A 180 0.82 15.56 9.60
C ASN A 180 0.21 14.36 10.34
N THR A 181 -1.12 14.29 10.49
CA THR A 181 -1.80 13.16 11.15
C THR A 181 -1.82 11.88 10.30
N ALA A 182 -2.10 12.00 9.01
CA ALA A 182 -2.12 10.88 8.07
C ALA A 182 -0.78 10.14 8.03
N PHE A 183 0.32 10.90 8.05
CA PHE A 183 1.65 10.33 8.02
C PHE A 183 2.10 9.76 9.37
N ILE A 184 1.60 10.27 10.50
CA ILE A 184 1.74 9.59 11.81
C ILE A 184 1.03 8.22 11.76
N LEU A 185 -0.17 8.14 11.18
CA LEU A 185 -0.89 6.87 11.04
C LEU A 185 -0.19 5.89 10.08
N ASN A 186 0.40 6.37 8.97
CA ASN A 186 1.16 5.49 8.06
C ASN A 186 2.53 5.08 8.62
N THR A 187 3.20 5.95 9.39
CA THR A 187 4.53 5.68 9.97
C THR A 187 4.47 4.86 11.26
N PHE A 188 3.44 5.05 12.08
CA PHE A 188 3.29 4.35 13.37
C PHE A 188 2.17 3.30 13.38
N GLY A 189 1.17 3.43 12.50
CA GLY A 189 -0.01 2.56 12.52
C GLY A 189 0.23 1.17 11.93
N SER A 190 1.29 0.98 11.15
CA SER A 190 1.76 -0.35 10.73
C SER A 190 2.30 -1.19 11.89
N SER A 191 2.72 -0.57 13.01
CA SER A 191 3.22 -1.28 14.20
C SER A 191 2.25 -1.28 15.39
N LEU A 192 1.26 -0.38 15.45
CA LEU A 192 0.41 -0.19 16.64
C LEU A 192 -1.06 -0.64 16.50
N PHE A 193 -1.62 -0.80 15.30
CA PHE A 193 -3.06 -1.08 15.11
C PHE A 193 -3.39 -2.55 14.77
N GLY A 194 -2.60 -3.49 15.27
CA GLY A 194 -2.97 -4.92 15.32
C GLY A 194 -4.13 -5.27 16.29
N LEU A 195 -4.78 -4.28 16.90
CA LEU A 195 -5.90 -4.50 17.82
C LEU A 195 -7.24 -4.24 17.12
N ASN A 196 -7.99 -5.33 16.94
CA ASN A 196 -9.42 -5.37 16.62
C ASN A 196 -10.22 -4.39 17.49
N LEU A 197 -10.59 -3.24 16.94
CA LEU A 197 -11.49 -2.31 17.63
C LEU A 197 -12.46 -1.65 16.65
N PHE A 198 -13.23 -2.41 15.88
CA PHE A 198 -14.59 -2.00 15.47
C PHE A 198 -15.45 -3.24 15.22
N ARG A 199 -15.98 -3.81 16.31
CA ARG A 199 -17.16 -4.66 16.28
C ARG A 199 -18.15 -4.10 17.30
N ARG A 200 -19.14 -3.36 16.81
CA ARG A 200 -20.49 -3.29 17.37
C ARG A 200 -21.46 -3.18 16.22
#